data_AF-A0A4P9UVJ1-F1
#
_entry.id   AF-A0A4P9UVJ1-F1
#
_cell.length_a   1.000
_cell.length_b   1.000
_cell.length_c   1.000
_cell.angle_alpha   90.00
_cell.angle_beta   90.00
_cell.angle_gamma   90.00
#
_symmetry.space_group_name_H-M   'P 1'
#
loop_
_entity.id
_entity.type
_entity.pdbx_description
1 polymer ?
#
loop_
_entity_poly.entity_id
_entity_poly.type
_entity_poly.pdbx_seq_one_letter_code
_entity_poly.pdbx_strand_id
1 'polypeptide(L)'
;MSETSFEWDEIKNKENQRKHGVSFYEAQYAFMDKRRVIAEDLNHSQDEKRYYCFGLNEAGTGILPVRFTYRSGFIRIIGEKLRRSMGKVIKYSDEPIGDLKLVTDFLPSPEELSLKKENTKVTISLSSESVVYFKEVAKKHHLQYQTIIRTLLDEYVAHQKRR
;
A
#
# COMPACT_ATOMS: atom_id res chain seq x y z
N MET A 1 2.55 -5.31 19.75
CA MET A 1 3.09 -4.43 18.70
C MET A 1 1.89 -3.95 17.89
N SER A 2 1.69 -2.64 17.79
CA SER A 2 0.55 -2.09 17.04
C SER A 2 0.87 -2.13 15.55
N GLU A 3 0.40 -3.18 14.86
CA GLU A 3 0.49 -3.26 13.41
C GLU A 3 -0.25 -2.07 12.78
N THR A 4 0.50 -1.22 12.08
CA THR A 4 -0.10 -0.10 11.35
C THR A 4 -0.51 -0.57 9.97
N SER A 5 -1.79 -0.41 9.66
CA SER A 5 -2.40 -0.91 8.44
C SER A 5 -2.77 0.22 7.47
N PHE A 6 -2.81 -0.11 6.18
CA PHE A 6 -3.21 0.83 5.14
C PHE A 6 -4.70 0.74 4.82
N GLU A 7 -5.33 1.90 4.62
CA GLU A 7 -6.73 2.03 4.23
C GLU A 7 -6.85 2.95 3.01
N TRP A 8 -7.80 2.65 2.13
CA TRP A 8 -8.18 3.56 1.04
C TRP A 8 -9.52 3.13 0.44
N ASP A 9 -10.08 4.03 -0.36
CA ASP A 9 -11.26 3.78 -1.19
C ASP A 9 -10.82 3.18 -2.54
N GLU A 10 -11.38 2.02 -2.92
CA GLU A 10 -11.04 1.34 -4.17
C GLU A 10 -11.51 2.09 -5.43
N ILE A 11 -12.56 2.91 -5.33
CA ILE A 11 -12.98 3.80 -6.43
C ILE A 11 -11.89 4.85 -6.64
N LYS A 12 -11.36 5.44 -5.56
CA LYS A 12 -10.24 6.38 -5.64
C LYS A 12 -8.95 5.72 -6.13
N ASN A 13 -8.69 4.47 -5.72
CA ASN A 13 -7.55 3.70 -6.22
C ASN A 13 -7.63 3.54 -7.74
N LYS A 14 -8.78 3.11 -8.26
CA LYS A 14 -9.00 2.99 -9.72
C LYS A 14 -8.88 4.34 -10.44
N GLU A 15 -9.42 5.41 -9.87
CA GLU A 15 -9.23 6.74 -10.43
C GLU A 15 -7.76 7.18 -10.42
N ASN A 16 -7.02 6.87 -9.36
CA ASN A 16 -5.60 7.18 -9.25
C ASN A 16 -4.79 6.40 -10.29
N GLN A 17 -5.07 5.11 -10.46
CA GLN A 17 -4.47 4.29 -11.52
C GLN A 17 -4.76 4.89 -12.90
N ARG A 18 -5.99 5.36 -13.16
CA ARG A 18 -6.34 5.98 -14.45
C ARG A 18 -5.64 7.32 -14.69
N LYS A 19 -5.53 8.16 -13.66
CA LYS A 19 -4.96 9.52 -13.75
C LYS A 19 -3.44 9.53 -13.68
N HIS A 20 -2.87 8.68 -12.84
CA HIS A 20 -1.47 8.71 -12.43
C HIS A 20 -0.73 7.40 -12.72
N GLY A 21 -1.41 6.35 -13.21
CA GLY A 21 -0.78 5.08 -13.58
C GLY A 21 -0.07 4.36 -12.44
N VAL A 22 -0.37 4.72 -11.19
CA VAL A 22 0.16 4.10 -9.96
C VAL A 22 -1.04 3.65 -9.15
N SER A 23 -0.99 2.41 -8.66
CA SER A 23 -2.01 1.88 -7.75
C SER A 23 -1.70 2.27 -6.31
N PHE A 24 -2.71 2.33 -5.45
CA PHE A 24 -2.47 2.49 -4.01
C PHE A 24 -1.73 1.31 -3.40
N TYR A 25 -1.81 0.13 -4.02
CA TYR A 25 -0.99 -1.01 -3.65
C TYR A 25 0.51 -0.72 -3.86
N GLU A 26 0.86 -0.12 -5.00
CA GLU A 26 2.22 0.30 -5.33
C GLU A 26 2.68 1.51 -4.49
N ALA A 27 1.78 2.44 -4.20
CA ALA A 27 2.07 3.59 -3.34
C ALA A 27 2.52 3.19 -1.92
N GLN A 28 2.14 2.01 -1.43
CA GLN A 28 2.57 1.53 -0.11
C GLN A 28 4.10 1.36 -0.02
N TYR A 29 4.78 1.07 -1.13
CA TYR A 29 6.23 0.89 -1.13
C TYR A 29 6.97 2.18 -0.79
N ALA A 30 6.39 3.35 -1.05
CA ALA A 30 6.96 4.63 -0.62
C ALA A 30 7.12 4.70 0.90
N PHE A 31 6.24 4.05 1.65
CA PHE A 31 6.31 3.97 3.11
C PHE A 31 7.30 2.90 3.60
N MET A 32 7.71 1.97 2.74
CA MET A 32 8.74 0.97 3.06
C MET A 32 10.16 1.53 2.96
N ASP A 33 10.34 2.69 2.34
CA ASP A 33 11.65 3.32 2.21
C ASP A 33 12.14 3.83 3.57
N LYS A 34 13.28 3.29 4.04
CA LYS A 34 13.94 3.73 5.28
C LYS A 34 14.41 5.19 5.22
N ARG A 35 14.50 5.79 4.03
CA ARG A 35 14.85 7.19 3.80
C ARG A 35 13.65 8.04 3.35
N ARG A 36 12.43 7.58 3.59
CA ARG A 36 11.21 8.33 3.26
C ARG A 36 11.21 9.69 3.96
N VAL A 37 10.60 10.66 3.30
CA VAL A 37 10.45 12.04 3.79
C VAL A 37 8.97 12.35 3.96
N ILE A 38 8.58 12.90 5.10
CA ILE A 38 7.19 13.27 5.40
C ILE A 38 7.04 14.79 5.42
N ALA A 39 6.04 15.31 4.72
CA ALA A 39 5.70 16.74 4.73
C ALA A 39 4.21 16.95 5.04
N GLU A 40 3.87 17.96 5.84
CA GLU A 40 2.50 18.40 6.14
C GLU A 40 2.01 19.35 5.04
N ASP A 41 0.80 19.11 4.53
CA ASP A 41 0.10 19.94 3.55
C ASP A 41 -0.71 21.02 4.29
N LEU A 42 -0.18 22.26 4.33
CA LEU A 42 -0.79 23.37 5.06
C LEU A 42 -1.97 24.02 4.31
N ASN A 43 -2.18 23.66 3.04
CA ASN A 43 -3.27 24.19 2.21
C ASN A 43 -4.62 23.49 2.43
N HIS A 44 -4.66 22.46 3.29
CA HIS A 44 -5.86 21.67 3.54
C HIS A 44 -6.57 22.04 4.84
N SER A 45 -7.86 21.69 4.92
CA SER A 45 -8.76 22.04 6.04
C SER A 45 -8.09 21.82 7.42
N GLN A 46 -8.32 22.78 8.32
CA GLN A 46 -7.87 22.74 9.73
C GLN A 46 -8.40 21.50 10.49
N ASP A 47 -9.44 20.83 9.98
CA ASP A 47 -10.07 19.68 10.64
C ASP A 47 -9.37 18.32 10.37
N GLU A 48 -8.61 18.18 9.27
CA GLU A 48 -7.93 16.93 8.94
C GLU A 48 -6.55 17.19 8.31
N LYS A 49 -5.51 17.04 9.15
CA LYS A 49 -4.11 17.13 8.73
C LYS A 49 -3.79 16.12 7.64
N ARG A 50 -3.27 16.61 6.52
CA ARG A 50 -2.82 15.77 5.40
C ARG A 50 -1.32 15.84 5.27
N TYR A 51 -0.74 14.73 4.86
CA TYR A 51 0.70 14.59 4.72
C TYR A 51 1.02 14.03 3.35
N TYR A 52 2.25 14.30 2.92
CA TYR A 52 2.90 13.65 1.80
C TYR A 52 4.02 12.76 2.33
N CYS A 53 4.06 11.52 1.84
CA CYS A 53 5.19 10.62 1.98
C CYS A 53 5.92 10.59 0.63
N PHE A 54 7.20 10.96 0.65
CA PHE A 54 8.09 10.82 -0.50
C PHE A 54 9.04 9.67 -0.20
N GLY A 55 8.90 8.57 -0.92
CA GLY A 55 9.78 7.43 -0.77
C GLY A 55 9.95 6.69 -2.08
N LEU A 56 10.90 5.77 -2.13
CA LEU A 56 11.15 4.99 -3.35
C LEU A 56 10.02 4.00 -3.68
N ASN A 57 9.84 3.72 -4.97
CA ASN A 57 9.04 2.59 -5.43
C ASN A 57 9.69 1.25 -5.07
N GLU A 58 8.98 0.14 -5.29
CA GLU A 58 9.49 -1.21 -5.01
C GLU A 58 10.86 -1.48 -5.68
N ALA A 59 11.06 -0.97 -6.90
CA ALA A 59 12.29 -1.16 -7.66
C ALA A 59 13.47 -0.27 -7.18
N GLY A 60 13.22 0.72 -6.31
CA GLY A 60 14.24 1.68 -5.87
C GLY A 60 14.67 2.69 -6.94
N THR A 61 13.96 2.76 -8.07
CA THR A 61 14.36 3.54 -9.26
C THR A 61 13.65 4.88 -9.39
N GLY A 62 12.54 5.06 -8.69
CA GLY A 62 11.71 6.27 -8.75
C GLY A 62 11.16 6.65 -7.39
N ILE A 63 10.94 7.95 -7.18
CA ILE A 63 10.32 8.48 -5.96
C ILE A 63 8.81 8.60 -6.21
N LEU A 64 8.03 8.02 -5.29
CA LEU A 64 6.58 8.08 -5.25
C LEU A 64 6.13 9.11 -4.21
N PRO A 65 5.43 10.18 -4.63
CA PRO A 65 4.82 11.16 -3.75
C PRO A 65 3.39 10.76 -3.40
N VAL A 66 3.19 10.23 -2.20
CA VAL A 66 1.92 9.68 -1.75
C VAL A 66 1.25 10.59 -0.75
N ARG A 67 0.02 11.04 -1.02
CA ARG A 67 -0.75 11.85 -0.07
C ARG A 67 -1.60 10.95 0.84
N PHE A 68 -1.48 11.13 2.14
CA PHE A 68 -2.14 10.31 3.14
C PHE A 68 -2.62 11.13 4.35
N THR A 69 -3.50 10.52 5.14
CA THR A 69 -3.80 10.94 6.52
C THR A 69 -3.39 9.83 7.47
N TYR A 70 -3.00 10.21 8.70
CA TYR A 70 -2.62 9.26 9.74
C TYR A 70 -3.47 9.49 10.98
N ARG A 71 -4.27 8.48 11.35
CA ARG A 71 -5.18 8.53 12.50
C ARG A 71 -5.23 7.16 13.16
N SER A 72 -5.08 7.12 14.49
CA SER A 72 -5.23 5.90 15.30
C SER A 72 -4.45 4.67 14.81
N GLY A 73 -3.24 4.86 14.27
CA GLY A 73 -2.43 3.76 13.74
C GLY A 73 -2.84 3.26 12.35
N PHE A 74 -3.65 4.02 11.61
CA PHE A 74 -4.01 3.72 10.23
C PHE A 74 -3.47 4.79 9.29
N ILE A 75 -2.83 4.33 8.21
CA ILE A 75 -2.37 5.18 7.10
C ILE A 75 -3.45 5.12 6.02
N ARG A 76 -4.25 6.19 5.88
CA ARG A 76 -5.26 6.27 4.84
C ARG A 76 -4.71 6.98 3.61
N ILE A 77 -4.55 6.26 2.51
CA ILE A 77 -4.07 6.81 1.23
C ILE A 77 -5.25 7.52 0.53
N ILE A 78 -5.05 8.79 0.19
CA ILE A 78 -6.11 9.65 -0.38
C ILE A 78 -5.90 9.88 -1.88
N GLY A 79 -4.65 9.73 -2.37
CA GLY A 79 -4.30 9.93 -3.77
C GLY A 79 -2.84 10.32 -3.94
N GLU A 80 -2.34 10.23 -5.16
CA GLU A 80 -1.16 11.01 -5.56
C GLU A 80 -1.63 12.38 -6.03
N LYS A 81 -1.03 13.43 -5.47
CA LYS A 81 -1.06 14.75 -6.12
C LYS A 81 0.37 15.23 -6.19
N LEU A 82 1.16 14.58 -7.04
CA LEU A 82 2.26 15.25 -7.71
C LEU A 82 2.20 14.88 -9.18
N ARG A 83 2.16 15.92 -9.99
CA ARG A 83 2.09 15.85 -11.45
C ARG A 83 3.22 14.94 -11.94
N ARG A 84 2.87 13.87 -12.67
CA ARG A 84 3.83 13.08 -13.45
C ARG A 84 4.49 14.00 -14.48
N SER A 85 5.68 14.51 -14.19
CA SER A 85 6.68 14.83 -15.21
C SER A 85 7.72 13.70 -15.21
N MET A 86 7.25 12.48 -15.51
CA MET A 86 8.09 11.30 -15.70
C MET A 86 8.92 11.45 -16.99
N GLY A 87 10.10 12.05 -16.84
CA GLY A 87 11.10 12.16 -17.90
C GLY A 87 12.43 12.77 -17.45
N LYS A 88 12.50 13.37 -16.26
CA LYS A 88 13.76 13.82 -15.68
C LYS A 88 13.79 13.44 -14.21
N VAL A 89 14.95 12.96 -13.76
CA VAL A 89 15.41 13.04 -12.36
C VAL A 89 14.73 14.21 -11.67
N ILE A 90 14.18 14.02 -10.47
CA ILE A 90 13.68 15.12 -9.65
C ILE A 90 14.85 16.08 -9.43
N LYS A 91 14.99 17.05 -10.33
CA LYS A 91 15.69 18.28 -10.08
C LYS A 91 14.69 19.07 -9.26
N TYR A 92 15.04 19.32 -8.00
CA TYR A 92 14.40 20.34 -7.21
C TYR A 92 14.39 21.62 -8.06
N SER A 93 13.25 21.94 -8.65
CA SER A 93 12.97 23.23 -9.24
C SER A 93 12.29 24.05 -8.17
N ASP A 94 12.67 25.31 -8.03
CA ASP A 94 12.07 26.30 -7.11
C ASP A 94 10.62 26.68 -7.53
N GLU A 95 9.83 25.70 -7.96
CA GLU A 95 8.39 25.84 -8.12
C GLU A 95 7.74 25.64 -6.75
N PRO A 96 6.83 26.53 -6.31
CA PRO A 96 6.16 26.38 -5.04
C PRO A 96 5.25 25.15 -5.07
N ILE A 97 5.69 24.06 -4.44
CA ILE A 97 4.87 22.87 -4.18
C ILE A 97 3.91 23.21 -3.01
N GLY A 98 3.04 24.21 -3.19
CA GLY A 98 2.17 24.71 -2.11
C GLY A 98 2.90 25.07 -0.81
N ASP A 99 2.14 25.23 0.27
CA ASP A 99 2.68 25.40 1.61
C ASP A 99 2.93 24.01 2.22
N LEU A 100 4.02 23.36 1.82
CA LEU A 100 4.47 22.12 2.43
C LEU A 100 5.44 22.42 3.57
N LYS A 101 5.20 21.84 4.75
CA LYS A 101 6.12 21.89 5.87
C LYS A 101 6.76 20.53 6.09
N LEU A 102 8.08 20.43 5.93
CA LEU A 102 8.82 19.22 6.29
C LEU A 102 8.57 18.92 7.78
N VAL A 103 8.15 17.69 8.08
CA VAL A 103 7.93 17.22 9.45
C VAL A 103 8.84 16.04 9.73
N THR A 104 9.17 15.85 11.01
CA THR A 104 9.89 14.65 11.46
C THR A 104 9.06 13.41 11.13
N ASP A 105 9.72 12.36 10.66
CA ASP A 105 9.05 11.09 10.41
C ASP A 105 8.45 10.56 11.72
N PHE A 106 7.12 10.54 11.79
CA PHE A 106 6.34 10.07 12.92
C PHE A 106 5.70 8.71 12.64
N LEU A 107 5.93 8.14 11.45
CA LEU A 107 5.37 6.86 11.06
C LEU A 107 6.20 5.71 11.64
N PRO A 108 5.58 4.55 11.89
CA PRO A 108 6.31 3.35 12.30
C PRO A 108 7.38 2.93 11.30
N SER A 109 8.38 2.19 11.77
CA SER A 109 9.41 1.67 10.88
C SER A 109 8.80 0.78 9.79
N PRO A 110 9.44 0.64 8.62
CA PRO A 110 8.96 -0.24 7.55
C PRO A 110 8.65 -1.69 8.00
N GLU A 111 9.35 -2.18 9.02
CA GLU A 111 9.19 -3.54 9.56
C GLU A 111 7.90 -3.69 10.39
N GLU A 112 7.30 -2.59 10.85
CA GLU A 112 6.05 -2.54 11.63
C GLU A 112 4.81 -2.25 10.76
N LEU A 113 5.01 -2.09 9.45
CA LEU A 113 3.95 -1.75 8.49
C LEU A 113 3.48 -3.01 7.73
N SER A 114 2.19 -3.30 7.82
CA SER A 114 1.56 -4.43 7.12
C SER A 114 1.04 -3.98 5.75
N LEU A 115 1.74 -4.35 4.67
CA LEU A 115 1.29 -4.09 3.30
C LEU A 115 -0.05 -4.79 3.02
N LYS A 116 -1.05 -4.01 2.62
CA LYS A 116 -2.32 -4.53 2.10
C LYS A 116 -2.06 -5.16 0.73
N LYS A 117 -2.44 -6.43 0.55
CA LYS A 117 -2.36 -7.14 -0.74
C LYS A 117 -3.65 -7.00 -1.53
N GLU A 118 -3.53 -6.88 -2.85
CA GLU A 118 -4.68 -6.90 -3.75
C GLU A 118 -5.28 -8.31 -3.75
N ASN A 119 -6.49 -8.44 -3.21
CA ASN A 119 -7.20 -9.71 -3.17
C ASN A 119 -8.43 -9.62 -4.06
N THR A 120 -8.44 -10.37 -5.16
CA THR A 120 -9.63 -10.50 -6.00
C THR A 120 -10.53 -11.60 -5.45
N LYS A 121 -11.76 -11.25 -5.04
CA LYS A 121 -12.74 -12.24 -4.60
C LYS A 121 -13.25 -13.01 -5.82
N VAL A 122 -12.97 -14.31 -5.83
CA VAL A 122 -13.47 -15.25 -6.83
C VAL A 122 -14.38 -16.27 -6.14
N THR A 123 -15.46 -16.66 -6.82
CA THR A 123 -16.30 -17.78 -6.41
C THR A 123 -15.89 -19.00 -7.23
N ILE A 124 -15.43 -20.04 -6.55
CA ILE A 124 -15.07 -21.33 -7.16
C ILE A 124 -15.83 -22.44 -6.44
N SER A 125 -16.24 -23.47 -7.17
CA SER A 125 -16.83 -24.68 -6.59
C SER A 125 -15.71 -25.68 -6.32
N LEU A 126 -15.60 -26.16 -5.08
CA LEU A 126 -14.65 -27.20 -4.66
C LEU A 126 -15.42 -28.48 -4.31
N SER A 127 -14.78 -29.64 -4.46
CA SER A 127 -15.37 -30.90 -4.00
C SER A 127 -15.56 -30.89 -2.48
N SER A 128 -16.59 -31.57 -2.00
CA SER A 128 -16.85 -31.72 -0.56
C SER A 128 -15.64 -32.32 0.17
N GLU A 129 -14.98 -33.30 -0.46
CA GLU A 129 -13.75 -33.93 0.05
C GLU A 129 -12.62 -32.92 0.24
N SER A 130 -12.37 -32.04 -0.74
CA SER A 130 -11.35 -30.99 -0.65
C SER A 130 -11.65 -30.03 0.50
N VAL A 131 -12.92 -29.62 0.65
CA VAL A 131 -13.33 -28.69 1.72
C VAL A 131 -13.15 -29.33 3.10
N VAL A 132 -13.47 -30.62 3.26
CA VAL A 132 -13.26 -31.36 4.51
C VAL A 132 -11.78 -31.42 4.85
N TYR A 133 -10.93 -31.81 3.89
CA TYR A 133 -9.48 -31.84 4.07
C TYR A 133 -8.92 -30.51 4.58
N PHE A 134 -9.23 -29.40 3.90
CA PHE A 134 -8.71 -28.08 4.33
C PHE A 134 -9.25 -27.63 5.69
N LYS A 135 -10.48 -28.01 6.05
CA LYS A 135 -11.04 -27.73 7.39
C LYS A 135 -10.29 -28.49 8.49
N GLU A 136 -9.87 -29.73 8.23
CA GLU A 136 -9.09 -30.51 9.19
C GLU A 136 -7.67 -29.95 9.37
N VAL A 137 -7.00 -29.61 8.26
CA VAL A 137 -5.69 -28.96 8.31
C VAL A 137 -5.78 -27.60 9.04
N ALA A 138 -6.82 -26.82 8.77
CA ALA A 138 -7.08 -25.55 9.44
C ALA A 138 -7.19 -25.69 10.97
N LYS A 139 -7.91 -26.70 11.45
CA LYS A 139 -8.02 -27.00 12.88
C LYS A 139 -6.67 -27.35 13.50
N LYS A 140 -5.86 -28.18 12.84
CA LYS A 140 -4.54 -28.60 13.32
C LYS A 140 -3.57 -27.43 13.47
N HIS A 141 -3.67 -26.44 12.59
CA HIS A 141 -2.76 -25.28 12.55
C HIS A 141 -3.35 -23.99 13.15
N HIS A 142 -4.56 -24.03 13.70
CA HIS A 142 -5.27 -22.85 14.23
C HIS A 142 -5.42 -21.69 13.21
N LEU A 143 -5.62 -22.03 11.93
CA LEU A 143 -5.81 -21.08 10.84
C LEU A 143 -7.23 -21.19 10.26
N GLN A 144 -7.65 -20.21 9.46
CA GLN A 144 -8.87 -20.33 8.66
C GLN A 144 -8.58 -21.19 7.41
N TYR A 145 -9.49 -22.10 7.06
CA TYR A 145 -9.29 -23.00 5.92
C TYR A 145 -9.19 -22.24 4.58
N GLN A 146 -9.85 -21.09 4.46
CA GLN A 146 -9.73 -20.19 3.32
C GLN A 146 -8.31 -19.63 3.17
N THR A 147 -7.62 -19.38 4.28
CA THR A 147 -6.23 -18.91 4.27
C THR A 147 -5.30 -19.99 3.75
N ILE A 148 -5.53 -21.24 4.12
CA ILE A 148 -4.76 -22.39 3.62
C ILE A 148 -4.98 -22.55 2.12
N ILE A 149 -6.23 -22.52 1.66
CA ILE A 149 -6.56 -22.60 0.23
C ILE A 149 -5.88 -21.49 -0.57
N ARG A 150 -5.95 -20.23 -0.07
CA ARG A 150 -5.30 -19.09 -0.72
C ARG A 150 -3.79 -19.29 -0.82
N THR A 151 -3.16 -19.67 0.29
CA THR A 151 -1.70 -19.88 0.36
C THR A 151 -1.26 -20.96 -0.62
N LEU A 152 -2.01 -22.08 -0.68
CA LEU A 152 -1.73 -23.16 -1.62
C LEU A 152 -1.79 -22.70 -3.08
N LEU A 153 -2.80 -21.90 -3.44
CA LEU A 153 -2.93 -21.35 -4.79
C LEU A 153 -1.79 -20.37 -5.12
N ASP A 154 -1.41 -19.50 -4.19
CA ASP A 154 -0.30 -18.57 -4.35
C ASP A 154 1.04 -19.31 -4.55
N GLU A 155 1.32 -20.34 -3.73
CA GLU A 155 2.50 -21.18 -3.86
C GLU A 155 2.54 -21.96 -5.17
N TYR A 156 1.40 -22.50 -5.61
CA TYR A 156 1.29 -23.20 -6.89
C TYR A 156 1.64 -22.27 -8.06
N VAL A 157 1.08 -21.07 -8.10
CA VAL A 157 1.38 -20.08 -9.15
C VAL A 157 2.85 -19.66 -9.10
N ALA A 158 3.40 -19.42 -7.90
CA ALA A 158 4.81 -19.08 -7.74
C ALA A 158 5.73 -20.20 -8.24
N HIS A 159 5.37 -21.47 -8.03
CA HIS A 159 6.12 -22.61 -8.55
C HIS A 159 6.07 -22.68 -10.08
N GLN A 160 4.89 -22.48 -10.69
CA GLN A 160 4.73 -22.53 -12.15
C GLN A 160 5.48 -21.42 -12.87
N LYS A 161 5.55 -20.21 -12.29
CA LYS A 161 6.31 -19.08 -12.87
C LYS A 161 7.83 -19.27 -12.87
N ARG A 162 8.35 -20.20 -12.06
CA ARG A 162 9.78 -20.52 -11.96
C ARG A 162 10.21 -21.64 -12.92
N ARG A 163 9.25 -22.31 -13.57
CA ARG A 163 9.49 -23.30 -14.63
C ARG A 163 9.52 -22.62 -15.98
#